data_AF-A0A0C2SKL5-F1
#
_entry.id   AF-A0A0C2SKL5-F1
#
_cell.length_a   1.000
_cell.length_b   1.000
_cell.length_c   1.000
_cell.angle_alpha   90.00
_cell.angle_beta   90.00
_cell.angle_gamma   90.00
#
_symmetry.space_group_name_H-M   'P 1'
#
loop_
_entity.id
_entity.type
_entity.pdbx_description
1 polymer ?
#
loop_
_entity_poly.entity_id
_entity_poly.type
_entity_poly.pdbx_seq_one_letter_code
_entity_poly.pdbx_strand_id
1 'polypeptide(L)'
;MARTVTASTTPMSPIQPITPPSLPTPLPLSPSSGAAITYAVWDGEEVPDTLLSISLNLARCNNYGIWGSNVPKRQGKPVKLNGAPLRAQCLSNPAQTVLLIGHVFATVWDVTEVGSVGWITQLVVRKEDRKHWVATHLLQTLKSNHRFSEIAALGLVSSHPAACTALAKCANYSLWD
;
A
#
# COMPACT_ATOMS: atom_id res chain seq x y z
N MET A 1 -56.35 16.68 -41.92
CA MET A 1 -56.87 17.19 -40.64
C MET A 1 -55.71 17.36 -39.69
N ALA A 2 -55.24 18.60 -39.54
CA ALA A 2 -54.12 18.96 -38.66
C ALA A 2 -54.60 19.11 -37.21
N ARG A 3 -53.84 18.58 -36.26
CA ARG A 3 -54.07 18.75 -34.82
C ARG A 3 -52.87 19.48 -34.23
N THR A 4 -53.10 20.75 -33.89
CA THR A 4 -52.18 21.61 -33.16
C THR A 4 -52.18 21.23 -31.68
N VAL A 5 -51.00 21.05 -31.09
CA VAL A 5 -50.82 20.97 -29.63
C VAL A 5 -49.89 22.10 -29.22
N THR A 6 -50.44 23.04 -28.46
CA THR A 6 -49.75 24.18 -27.86
C THR A 6 -48.94 23.74 -26.63
N ALA A 7 -47.66 24.08 -26.58
CA ALA A 7 -46.79 23.86 -25.42
C ALA A 7 -46.97 25.01 -24.40
N SER A 8 -47.25 24.67 -23.14
CA SER A 8 -47.22 25.63 -22.02
C SER A 8 -45.79 25.76 -21.48
N THR A 9 -45.23 26.95 -21.57
CA THR A 9 -43.89 27.26 -21.05
C THR A 9 -43.97 27.56 -19.55
N THR A 10 -43.50 26.64 -18.72
CA THR A 10 -43.20 26.89 -17.30
C THR A 10 -41.79 27.51 -17.21
N PRO A 11 -41.57 28.61 -16.46
CA PRO A 11 -40.23 29.19 -16.33
C PRO A 11 -39.31 28.28 -15.50
N MET A 12 -38.13 27.98 -16.06
CA MET A 12 -37.03 27.27 -15.40
C MET A 12 -36.46 28.10 -14.25
N SER A 13 -36.34 27.47 -13.08
CA SER A 13 -35.48 27.96 -11.99
C SER A 13 -34.01 27.94 -12.43
N PRO A 14 -33.17 28.90 -11.99
CA PRO A 14 -31.75 28.93 -12.34
C PRO A 14 -31.03 27.71 -11.74
N ILE A 15 -30.42 26.90 -12.60
CA ILE A 15 -29.52 25.81 -12.21
C ILE A 15 -28.23 26.44 -11.68
N GLN A 16 -27.89 26.14 -10.43
CA GLN A 16 -26.66 26.61 -9.79
C GLN A 16 -25.42 26.01 -10.48
N PRO A 17 -24.26 26.72 -10.48
CA PRO A 17 -23.02 26.18 -11.01
C PRO A 17 -22.62 24.90 -10.30
N ILE A 18 -22.37 23.84 -11.07
CA ILE A 18 -21.90 22.55 -10.59
C ILE A 18 -20.41 22.71 -10.26
N THR A 19 -20.07 22.69 -8.97
CA THR A 19 -18.67 22.71 -8.53
C THR A 19 -17.98 21.41 -8.97
N PRO A 20 -16.81 21.45 -9.63
CA PRO A 20 -16.05 20.24 -9.94
C PRO A 20 -15.60 19.53 -8.65
N PRO A 21 -15.42 18.20 -8.67
CA PRO A 21 -14.98 17.44 -7.51
C PRO A 21 -13.65 18.00 -7.00
N SER A 22 -13.60 18.26 -5.69
CA SER A 22 -12.46 18.79 -4.98
C SER A 22 -11.22 17.91 -5.17
N LEU A 23 -10.08 18.55 -5.50
CA LEU A 23 -8.74 17.97 -5.54
C LEU A 23 -8.45 17.15 -4.26
N PRO A 24 -7.64 16.07 -4.32
CA PRO A 24 -7.22 15.35 -3.13
C PRO A 24 -6.53 16.28 -2.12
N THR A 25 -6.96 16.15 -0.86
CA THR A 25 -6.55 16.94 0.30
C THR A 25 -5.03 16.87 0.53
N PRO A 26 -4.27 17.99 0.47
CA PRO A 26 -2.88 17.99 0.89
C PRO A 26 -2.82 18.14 2.42
N LEU A 27 -2.13 17.22 3.11
CA LEU A 27 -1.81 17.28 4.53
C LEU A 27 -0.29 17.07 4.75
N PRO A 28 0.27 17.51 5.90
CA PRO A 28 1.42 18.42 5.94
C PRO A 28 2.80 17.78 5.71
N LEU A 29 3.69 18.60 5.13
CA LEU A 29 5.17 18.50 5.11
C LEU A 29 5.70 18.58 6.56
N SER A 30 6.78 17.94 7.04
CA SER A 30 8.05 17.52 6.44
C SER A 30 8.72 16.41 7.28
N PRO A 31 9.89 15.89 6.85
CA PRO A 31 11.08 16.22 7.62
C PRO A 31 12.28 16.65 6.76
N SER A 32 12.76 17.86 7.01
CA SER A 32 14.14 18.38 6.99
C SER A 32 15.17 17.96 5.91
N SER A 33 14.76 17.40 4.77
CA SER A 33 15.59 17.33 3.56
C SER A 33 14.71 17.24 2.32
N GLY A 34 14.26 18.40 1.83
CA GLY A 34 13.93 18.80 0.45
C GLY A 34 13.16 17.93 -0.56
N ALA A 35 12.88 16.64 -0.32
CA ALA A 35 12.19 15.76 -1.25
C ALA A 35 10.94 15.19 -0.58
N ALA A 36 9.77 15.56 -1.09
CA ALA A 36 8.53 14.90 -0.72
C ALA A 36 8.58 13.46 -1.21
N ILE A 37 8.49 12.49 -0.30
CA ILE A 37 8.40 11.08 -0.67
C ILE A 37 7.02 10.86 -1.29
N THR A 38 6.99 10.59 -2.59
CA THR A 38 5.75 10.27 -3.31
C THR A 38 5.61 8.75 -3.39
N TYR A 39 4.43 8.25 -3.04
CA TYR A 39 4.10 6.84 -3.14
C TYR A 39 3.15 6.62 -4.31
N ALA A 40 3.43 5.61 -5.13
CA ALA A 40 2.53 5.16 -6.18
C ALA A 40 2.02 3.76 -5.83
N VAL A 41 0.72 3.57 -5.99
CA VAL A 41 0.02 2.31 -5.74
C VAL A 41 -0.23 1.63 -7.09
N TRP A 42 0.13 0.36 -7.20
CA TRP A 42 -0.01 -0.44 -8.41
C TRP A 42 -0.77 -1.73 -8.10
N ASP A 43 -1.69 -2.09 -8.97
CA ASP A 43 -2.28 -3.41 -8.96
C ASP A 43 -1.26 -4.45 -9.42
N GLY A 44 -1.26 -5.61 -8.77
CA GLY A 44 -0.24 -6.65 -8.97
C GLY A 44 -0.14 -7.15 -10.41
N GLU A 45 -1.24 -7.09 -11.17
CA GLU A 45 -1.30 -7.41 -12.61
C GLU A 45 -0.58 -6.37 -13.47
N GLU A 46 -0.59 -5.11 -13.04
CA GLU A 46 -0.03 -3.98 -13.75
C GLU A 46 1.44 -3.74 -13.40
N VAL A 47 2.00 -4.46 -12.43
CA VAL A 47 3.39 -4.29 -11.98
C VAL A 47 4.37 -4.76 -13.06
N PRO A 48 5.13 -3.85 -13.70
CA PRO A 48 6.16 -4.23 -14.65
C PRO A 48 7.34 -4.90 -13.93
N ASP A 49 8.01 -5.83 -14.61
CA ASP A 49 9.18 -6.54 -14.08
C ASP A 49 10.31 -5.60 -13.66
N THR A 50 10.41 -4.44 -14.29
CA THR A 50 11.37 -3.38 -13.94
C THR A 50 11.06 -2.77 -12.57
N LEU A 51 9.80 -2.47 -12.26
CA LEU A 51 9.39 -1.96 -10.94
C LEU A 51 9.54 -3.02 -9.85
N LEU A 52 9.23 -4.28 -10.17
CA LEU A 52 9.48 -5.39 -9.26
C LEU A 52 10.97 -5.52 -8.95
N SER A 53 11.82 -5.40 -9.98
CA SER A 53 13.28 -5.43 -9.84
C SER A 53 13.84 -4.27 -9.01
N ILE A 54 13.28 -3.06 -9.16
CA ILE A 54 13.63 -1.90 -8.32
C ILE A 54 13.25 -2.16 -6.86
N SER A 55 12.03 -2.63 -6.62
CA SER A 55 11.53 -2.96 -5.28
C SER A 55 12.35 -4.07 -4.62
N LEU A 56 12.76 -5.06 -5.41
CA LEU A 56 13.66 -6.16 -5.02
C LEU A 56 15.05 -5.67 -4.65
N ASN A 57 15.62 -4.75 -5.42
CA ASN A 57 16.92 -4.19 -5.11
C ASN A 57 16.87 -3.38 -3.81
N LEU A 58 15.81 -2.61 -3.59
CA LEU A 58 15.57 -1.91 -2.32
C LEU A 58 15.48 -2.90 -1.14
N ALA A 59 14.76 -4.01 -1.32
CA ALA A 59 14.72 -5.12 -0.37
C ALA A 59 16.13 -5.69 -0.09
N ARG A 60 16.91 -5.97 -1.13
CA ARG A 60 18.25 -6.57 -1.07
C ARG A 60 19.33 -5.64 -0.48
N CYS A 61 19.18 -4.32 -0.60
CA CYS A 61 20.14 -3.33 -0.15
C CYS A 61 20.11 -3.17 1.39
N ASN A 62 20.66 -4.15 2.11
CA ASN A 62 20.91 -4.13 3.56
C ASN A 62 19.70 -3.82 4.47
N ASN A 63 18.48 -3.91 3.94
CA ASN A 63 17.28 -3.64 4.72
C ASN A 63 16.78 -4.88 5.47
N TYR A 64 17.15 -6.07 5.00
CA TYR A 64 17.03 -7.30 5.79
C TYR A 64 18.22 -7.55 6.69
N GLY A 65 18.02 -8.45 7.65
CA GLY A 65 19.06 -8.90 8.55
C GLY A 65 20.20 -9.66 7.87
N ILE A 66 21.19 -10.00 8.70
CA ILE A 66 22.32 -10.85 8.34
C ILE A 66 22.01 -12.27 8.80
N TRP A 67 22.36 -13.28 8.00
CA TRP A 67 22.19 -14.67 8.43
C TRP A 67 23.03 -14.98 9.67
N GLY A 68 22.40 -15.54 10.70
CA GLY A 68 23.06 -16.02 11.92
C GLY A 68 23.93 -17.26 11.69
N SER A 69 24.63 -17.68 12.75
CA SER A 69 25.54 -18.84 12.75
C SER A 69 24.87 -20.17 12.39
N ASN A 70 23.55 -20.28 12.56
CA ASN A 70 22.79 -21.49 12.27
C ASN A 70 22.62 -21.78 10.76
N VAL A 71 23.14 -20.91 9.88
CA VAL A 71 23.09 -21.12 8.43
C VAL A 71 24.52 -21.12 7.85
N PRO A 72 25.27 -22.23 7.96
CA PRO A 72 26.73 -22.25 7.76
C PRO A 72 27.20 -21.67 6.42
N LYS A 73 26.48 -21.94 5.32
CA LYS A 73 26.84 -21.46 3.96
C LYS A 73 26.58 -19.96 3.74
N ARG A 74 25.76 -19.36 4.60
CA ARG A 74 25.26 -17.98 4.45
C ARG A 74 25.57 -17.07 5.64
N GLN A 75 26.13 -17.61 6.73
CA GLN A 75 26.50 -16.86 7.93
C GLN A 75 27.26 -15.58 7.59
N GLY A 76 26.87 -14.48 8.23
CA GLY A 76 27.50 -13.17 8.03
C GLY A 76 27.14 -12.50 6.70
N LYS A 77 26.43 -13.18 5.79
CA LYS A 77 25.97 -12.59 4.52
C LYS A 77 24.60 -11.92 4.72
N PRO A 78 24.33 -10.82 3.99
CA PRO A 78 22.99 -10.24 3.95
C PRO A 78 21.96 -11.26 3.45
N VAL A 79 20.76 -11.24 4.03
CA VAL A 79 19.61 -11.96 3.47
C VAL A 79 19.27 -11.32 2.11
N LYS A 80 19.31 -12.13 1.05
CA LYS A 80 18.96 -11.72 -0.31
C LYS A 80 17.75 -12.53 -0.79
N LEU A 81 16.70 -11.84 -1.19
CA LEU A 81 15.57 -12.43 -1.91
C LEU A 81 15.80 -12.33 -3.41
N ASN A 82 15.64 -13.43 -4.14
CA ASN A 82 15.75 -13.43 -5.60
C ASN A 82 14.41 -13.08 -6.26
N GLY A 83 14.44 -12.50 -7.46
CA GLY A 83 13.24 -11.94 -8.08
C GLY A 83 12.16 -12.96 -8.42
N ALA A 84 12.53 -14.12 -8.98
CA ALA A 84 11.57 -15.18 -9.27
C ALA A 84 10.92 -15.76 -7.99
N PRO A 85 11.68 -16.14 -6.93
CA PRO A 85 11.08 -16.55 -5.66
C PRO A 85 10.22 -15.46 -4.99
N LEU A 86 10.63 -14.19 -5.04
CA LEU A 86 9.82 -13.11 -4.46
C LEU A 86 8.51 -12.95 -5.23
N ARG A 87 8.52 -13.02 -6.57
CA ARG A 87 7.29 -12.93 -7.35
C ARG A 87 6.34 -14.05 -6.96
N ALA A 88 6.83 -15.28 -6.86
CA ALA A 88 6.01 -16.41 -6.44
C ALA A 88 5.47 -16.26 -5.00
N GLN A 89 6.20 -15.59 -4.09
CA GLN A 89 5.80 -15.44 -2.68
C GLN A 89 4.94 -14.20 -2.40
N CYS A 90 5.20 -13.08 -3.08
CA CYS A 90 4.54 -11.79 -2.86
C CYS A 90 3.43 -11.49 -3.87
N LEU A 91 3.48 -12.11 -5.05
CA LEU A 91 2.53 -11.94 -6.16
C LEU A 91 1.95 -13.30 -6.55
N SER A 92 1.75 -14.22 -5.60
CA SER A 92 1.11 -15.52 -5.85
C SER A 92 -0.29 -15.39 -6.43
N ASN A 93 -0.98 -14.29 -6.12
CA ASN A 93 -2.26 -13.90 -6.71
C ASN A 93 -2.24 -12.42 -7.12
N PRO A 94 -1.74 -12.08 -8.34
CA PRO A 94 -1.56 -10.69 -8.78
C PRO A 94 -2.86 -9.87 -8.77
N ALA A 95 -3.99 -10.49 -9.11
CA ALA A 95 -5.32 -9.88 -9.11
C ALA A 95 -5.75 -9.35 -7.73
N GLN A 96 -5.17 -9.92 -6.66
CA GLN A 96 -5.49 -9.58 -5.28
C GLN A 96 -4.34 -8.82 -4.59
N THR A 97 -3.25 -8.52 -5.30
CA THR A 97 -2.07 -7.89 -4.71
C THR A 97 -1.96 -6.42 -5.09
N VAL A 98 -1.56 -5.60 -4.13
CA VAL A 98 -1.22 -4.18 -4.31
C VAL A 98 0.25 -3.99 -3.96
N LEU A 99 0.95 -3.21 -4.79
CA LEU A 99 2.34 -2.78 -4.59
C LEU A 99 2.39 -1.28 -4.35
N LEU A 100 3.01 -0.87 -3.24
CA LEU A 100 3.47 0.51 -3.06
C LEU A 100 4.96 0.55 -3.36
N ILE A 101 5.33 1.26 -4.43
CA ILE A 101 6.68 1.20 -5.02
C ILE A 101 7.77 1.28 -3.93
N GLY A 102 8.66 0.30 -3.96
CA GLY A 102 9.89 0.28 -3.18
C GLY A 102 9.77 -0.21 -1.74
N HIS A 103 8.56 -0.40 -1.22
CA HIS A 103 8.39 -0.54 0.23
C HIS A 103 7.32 -1.53 0.71
N VAL A 104 6.20 -1.74 0.01
CA VAL A 104 5.13 -2.64 0.52
C VAL A 104 4.55 -3.54 -0.56
N PHE A 105 4.46 -4.83 -0.25
CA PHE A 105 3.62 -5.79 -0.98
C PHE A 105 2.53 -6.29 -0.03
N ALA A 106 1.28 -6.20 -0.47
CA ALA A 106 0.15 -6.69 0.29
C ALA A 106 -0.87 -7.37 -0.62
N THR A 107 -1.49 -8.44 -0.14
CA THR A 107 -2.46 -9.25 -0.88
C THR A 107 -3.73 -9.39 -0.05
N VAL A 108 -4.89 -9.52 -0.69
CA VAL A 108 -6.17 -9.75 -0.01
C VAL A 108 -6.58 -11.21 -0.14
N TRP A 109 -6.93 -11.83 1.00
CA TRP A 109 -7.40 -13.20 1.09
C TRP A 109 -8.82 -13.22 1.61
N ASP A 110 -9.74 -13.88 0.91
CA ASP A 110 -11.10 -14.08 1.39
C ASP A 110 -11.17 -15.28 2.33
N VAL A 111 -11.55 -15.04 3.58
CA VAL A 111 -11.70 -16.09 4.59
C VAL A 111 -13.18 -16.20 4.95
N THR A 112 -13.79 -17.34 4.64
CA THR A 112 -15.25 -17.56 4.73
C THR A 112 -15.88 -17.13 6.05
N GLU A 113 -15.17 -17.27 7.18
CA GLU A 113 -15.69 -16.97 8.52
C GLU A 113 -15.39 -15.55 9.01
N VAL A 114 -14.41 -14.87 8.42
CA VAL A 114 -13.84 -13.61 8.94
C VAL A 114 -14.00 -12.45 7.96
N GLY A 115 -14.31 -12.75 6.68
CA GLY A 115 -14.32 -11.78 5.59
C GLY A 115 -12.95 -11.63 4.94
N SER A 116 -12.77 -10.56 4.16
CA SER A 116 -11.52 -10.30 3.46
C SER A 116 -10.43 -9.85 4.43
N VAL A 117 -9.26 -10.48 4.36
CA VAL A 117 -8.09 -10.21 5.20
C VAL A 117 -6.97 -9.65 4.32
N GLY A 118 -6.49 -8.46 4.65
CA GLY A 118 -5.27 -7.92 4.05
C GLY A 118 -4.04 -8.57 4.67
N TRP A 119 -3.15 -9.12 3.86
CA TRP A 119 -1.89 -9.72 4.28
C TRP A 119 -0.70 -9.01 3.67
N ILE A 120 0.11 -8.38 4.51
CA ILE A 120 1.34 -7.70 4.10
C ILE A 120 2.45 -8.75 4.02
N THR A 121 2.78 -9.17 2.80
CA THR A 121 3.86 -10.14 2.55
C THR A 121 5.23 -9.52 2.71
N GLN A 122 5.33 -8.20 2.53
CA GLN A 122 6.60 -7.50 2.56
C GLN A 122 6.42 -6.04 2.96
N LEU A 123 7.20 -5.60 3.95
CA LEU A 123 7.31 -4.19 4.36
C LEU A 123 8.79 -3.84 4.57
N VAL A 124 9.32 -3.00 3.70
CA VAL A 124 10.73 -2.59 3.68
C VAL A 124 10.79 -1.07 3.72
N VAL A 125 11.56 -0.50 4.63
CA VAL A 125 11.89 0.93 4.63
C VAL A 125 13.41 1.07 4.63
N ARG A 126 13.93 1.85 3.68
CA ARG A 126 15.37 2.15 3.60
C ARG A 126 15.85 2.71 4.92
N LYS A 127 17.04 2.34 5.35
CA LYS A 127 17.59 2.73 6.66
C LYS A 127 17.58 4.24 6.86
N GLU A 128 17.84 4.99 5.81
CA GLU A 128 17.91 6.45 5.76
C GLU A 128 16.53 7.10 5.95
N ASP A 129 15.45 6.39 5.57
CA ASP A 129 14.06 6.87 5.65
C ASP A 129 13.34 6.37 6.92
N ARG A 130 14.01 5.58 7.78
CA ARG A 130 13.43 5.09 9.04
C ARG A 130 13.29 6.24 10.03
N LYS A 131 12.38 6.07 11.00
CA LYS A 131 12.01 7.10 12.02
C LYS A 131 11.34 8.37 11.45
N HIS A 132 11.04 8.39 10.15
CA HIS A 132 10.27 9.45 9.49
C HIS A 132 8.83 9.01 9.17
N TRP A 133 8.26 8.09 9.97
CA TRP A 133 6.88 7.59 9.83
C TRP A 133 6.52 6.95 8.48
N VAL A 134 7.51 6.68 7.62
CA VAL A 134 7.31 6.10 6.28
C VAL A 134 6.51 4.81 6.31
N ALA A 135 6.84 3.87 7.20
CA ALA A 135 6.09 2.61 7.33
C ALA A 135 4.61 2.86 7.66
N THR A 136 4.33 3.76 8.60
CA THR A 136 2.94 4.10 8.98
C THR A 136 2.20 4.73 7.82
N HIS A 137 2.82 5.67 7.11
CA HIS A 137 2.20 6.33 5.97
C HIS A 137 1.90 5.36 4.82
N LEU A 138 2.81 4.42 4.55
CA LEU A 138 2.62 3.36 3.57
C LEU A 138 1.41 2.47 3.93
N LEU A 139 1.27 2.07 5.19
CA LEU A 139 0.15 1.25 5.63
C LEU A 139 -1.18 2.00 5.61
N GLN A 140 -1.19 3.30 5.94
CA GLN A 140 -2.38 4.15 5.82
C GLN A 140 -2.79 4.35 4.35
N THR A 141 -1.82 4.54 3.47
CA THR A 141 -2.04 4.62 2.02
C THR A 141 -2.62 3.31 1.50
N LEU A 142 -2.07 2.18 1.95
CA LEU A 142 -2.59 0.85 1.63
C LEU A 142 -4.03 0.70 2.10
N LYS A 143 -4.35 1.04 3.35
CA LYS A 143 -5.72 0.97 3.90
C LYS A 143 -6.73 1.83 3.13
N SER A 144 -6.27 2.94 2.55
CA SER A 144 -7.11 3.85 1.76
C SER A 144 -7.30 3.40 0.31
N ASN A 145 -6.56 2.37 -0.13
CA ASN A 145 -6.74 1.78 -1.46
C ASN A 145 -8.08 1.02 -1.52
N HIS A 146 -8.77 1.13 -2.66
CA HIS A 146 -10.08 0.51 -2.88
C HIS A 146 -10.13 -1.00 -2.62
N ARG A 147 -9.02 -1.73 -2.83
CA ARG A 147 -8.95 -3.18 -2.57
C ARG A 147 -8.82 -3.50 -1.08
N PHE A 148 -8.33 -2.57 -0.28
CA PHE A 148 -8.07 -2.73 1.16
C PHE A 148 -9.07 -1.97 2.04
N SER A 149 -10.00 -1.19 1.46
CA SER A 149 -10.94 -0.35 2.22
C SER A 149 -12.00 -1.14 2.99
N GLU A 150 -12.30 -2.37 2.55
CA GLU A 150 -13.36 -3.21 3.13
C GLU A 150 -12.82 -4.46 3.87
N ILE A 151 -11.51 -4.52 4.15
CA ILE A 151 -10.93 -5.67 4.85
C ILE A 151 -11.37 -5.69 6.32
N ALA A 152 -11.69 -6.88 6.81
CA ALA A 152 -12.02 -7.11 8.21
C ALA A 152 -10.78 -7.12 9.12
N ALA A 153 -9.62 -7.51 8.59
CA ALA A 153 -8.37 -7.58 9.33
C ALA A 153 -7.15 -7.29 8.45
N LEU A 154 -6.06 -6.86 9.07
CA LEU A 154 -4.76 -6.63 8.42
C LEU A 154 -3.66 -7.36 9.18
N GLY A 155 -2.93 -8.23 8.50
CA GLY A 155 -1.85 -9.05 9.05
C GLY A 155 -0.47 -8.70 8.49
N LEU A 156 0.55 -8.81 9.34
CA LEU A 156 1.96 -8.70 8.98
C LEU A 156 2.77 -9.60 9.91
N VAL A 157 3.75 -10.32 9.37
CA VAL A 157 4.76 -11.03 10.17
C VAL A 157 6.05 -10.23 10.13
N SER A 158 6.48 -9.72 11.28
CA SER A 158 7.74 -9.00 11.40
C SER A 158 8.39 -9.23 12.76
N SER A 159 9.71 -9.36 12.78
CA SER A 159 10.51 -9.30 13.99
C SER A 159 10.94 -7.87 14.34
N HIS A 160 10.60 -6.88 13.49
CA HIS A 160 11.03 -5.50 13.69
C HIS A 160 9.98 -4.69 14.47
N PRO A 161 10.28 -4.19 15.69
CA PRO A 161 9.30 -3.51 16.53
C PRO A 161 8.62 -2.31 15.86
N ALA A 162 9.35 -1.58 15.00
CA ALA A 162 8.80 -0.44 14.27
C ALA A 162 7.73 -0.87 13.25
N ALA A 163 7.86 -2.04 12.64
CA ALA A 163 6.87 -2.56 11.70
C ALA A 163 5.59 -2.99 12.41
N CYS A 164 5.72 -3.71 13.54
CA CYS A 164 4.57 -4.07 14.38
C CYS A 164 3.86 -2.82 14.94
N THR A 165 4.63 -1.83 15.40
CA THR A 165 4.08 -0.55 15.88
C THR A 165 3.36 0.21 14.77
N ALA A 166 3.89 0.21 13.54
CA ALA A 166 3.23 0.85 12.41
C ALA A 166 1.89 0.18 12.07
N LEU A 167 1.84 -1.16 12.09
CA LEU A 167 0.61 -1.91 11.88
C LEU A 167 -0.43 -1.61 12.95
N ALA A 168 -0.06 -1.68 14.23
CA ALA A 168 -0.97 -1.42 15.33
C ALA A 168 -1.59 -0.02 15.26
N LYS A 169 -0.76 1.00 14.99
CA LYS A 169 -1.26 2.37 14.75
C LYS A 169 -2.22 2.46 13.57
N CYS A 170 -1.94 1.76 12.47
CA CYS A 170 -2.83 1.72 11.30
C CYS A 170 -4.17 1.01 11.59
N ALA A 171 -4.14 0.00 12.48
CA ALA A 171 -5.29 -0.74 12.95
C ALA A 171 -6.04 -0.03 14.10
N ASN A 172 -5.60 1.17 14.51
CA ASN A 172 -6.09 1.88 15.70
C ASN A 172 -6.00 1.04 17.00
N TYR A 173 -4.96 0.22 17.12
CA TYR A 173 -4.68 -0.64 18.27
C TYR A 173 -3.46 -0.13 19.05
N SER A 174 -3.52 -0.14 20.39
CA SER A 174 -2.38 0.13 21.27
C SER A 174 -1.62 -1.17 21.54
N LEU A 175 -0.31 -1.22 21.28
CA LEU A 175 0.52 -2.39 21.65
C LEU A 175 1.06 -2.33 23.08
N TRP A 176 0.83 -1.22 23.77
CA TRP A 176 1.40 -0.95 25.09
C TRP A 176 0.26 -0.49 26.00
N ASP A 177 -0.50 -1.46 26.48
CA ASP A 177 -1.33 -1.35 27.67
C ASP A 177 -0.66 -2.12 28.82
#